data_AF-A0A3D0HPZ0-F1
#
_entry.id   AF-A0A3D0HPZ0-F1
#
_cell.length_a   1.000
_cell.length_b   1.000
_cell.length_c   1.000
_cell.angle_alpha   90.00
_cell.angle_beta   90.00
_cell.angle_gamma   90.00
#
_symmetry.space_group_name_H-M   'P 1'
#
loop_
_entity.id
_entity.type
_entity.pdbx_description
1 polymer ?
#
loop_
_entity_poly.entity_id
_entity_poly.type
_entity_poly.pdbx_seq_one_letter_code
_entity_poly.pdbx_strand_id
1 'polypeptide(L)' 'ENKVEIVENKPLARMLYYNVEIGNQIPPELYQMVAEVLAYVYSIQGKI' A
#
# COMPACT_ATOMS: atom_id res chain seq x y z
N GLU A 1 -20.24 -4.80 0.26
CA GLU A 1 -18.79 -4.62 0.46
C GLU A 1 -18.11 -4.31 -0.87
N ASN A 2 -17.16 -3.37 -0.90
CA ASN A 2 -16.66 -2.73 -2.13
C ASN A 2 -15.58 -3.53 -2.89
N LYS A 3 -15.31 -4.80 -2.55
CA LYS A 3 -14.27 -5.65 -3.17
C LYS A 3 -12.87 -5.00 -3.15
N VAL A 4 -12.52 -4.36 -2.04
CA VAL A 4 -11.19 -3.78 -1.81
C VAL A 4 -10.38 -4.78 -0.98
N GLU A 5 -9.22 -5.18 -1.49
CA GLU A 5 -8.31 -6.09 -0.78
C GLU A 5 -7.74 -5.43 0.48
N ILE A 6 -7.58 -6.22 1.54
CA ILE A 6 -7.01 -5.77 2.82
C ILE A 6 -5.70 -6.52 3.05
N VAL A 7 -4.59 -5.79 3.13
CA VAL A 7 -3.25 -6.34 3.37
C VAL A 7 -2.70 -5.78 4.68
N GLU A 8 -2.29 -6.66 5.59
CA GLU A 8 -1.69 -6.24 6.86
C GLU A 8 -0.19 -5.99 6.71
N ASN A 9 0.23 -4.73 6.83
CA ASN A 9 1.63 -4.33 6.94
C ASN A 9 1.76 -3.22 8.00
N LYS A 10 2.01 -3.61 9.26
CA LYS A 10 2.03 -2.67 10.40
C LYS A 10 3.07 -1.55 10.25
N PRO A 11 4.33 -1.83 9.84
CA PRO A 11 5.32 -0.77 9.62
C PRO A 11 4.86 0.26 8.58
N LEU A 12 4.44 -0.19 7.40
CA LEU A 12 4.00 0.70 6.32
C LEU A 12 2.76 1.51 6.73
N ALA A 13 1.78 0.86 7.37
CA ALA A 13 0.57 1.52 7.85
C ALA A 13 0.89 2.65 8.84
N ARG A 14 1.82 2.43 9.78
CA ARG A 14 2.28 3.47 10.71
C ARG A 14 2.99 4.61 9.99
N MET A 15 3.89 4.30 9.07
CA MET A 15 4.62 5.32 8.32
C MET A 15 3.68 6.19 7.47
N LEU A 16 2.72 5.57 6.78
CA LEU A 16 1.70 6.31 6.01
C LEU A 16 0.84 7.18 6.93
N TYR A 17 0.38 6.64 8.06
CA TYR A 17 -0.45 7.38 9.01
C TYR A 17 0.22 8.63 9.59
N TYR A 18 1.52 8.56 9.91
CA TYR A 18 2.23 9.69 10.51
C TYR A 18 2.80 10.69 9.49
N ASN A 19 3.10 10.26 8.27
CA ASN A 19 3.88 11.08 7.32
C ASN A 19 3.10 11.47 6.04
N VAL A 20 1.89 10.95 5.83
CA VAL A 20 1.14 11.17 4.58
C VAL A 20 -0.29 11.62 4.87
N GLU A 21 -0.63 12.80 4.36
CA GLU A 21 -1.99 13.33 4.41
C GLU A 21 -2.84 12.79 3.25
N ILE A 22 -4.16 12.74 3.47
CA ILE A 22 -5.11 12.30 2.44
C ILE A 22 -5.03 13.23 1.23
N GLY A 23 -4.93 12.64 0.03
CA GLY A 23 -4.82 13.36 -1.24
C GLY A 23 -3.37 13.70 -1.64
N ASN A 24 -2.40 13.53 -0.74
CA ASN A 24 -0.99 13.71 -1.07
C ASN A 24 -0.42 12.48 -1.77
N GLN A 25 0.65 12.71 -2.52
CA GLN A 25 1.46 11.63 -3.08
C GLN A 25 2.22 10.88 -1.99
N ILE A 26 2.48 9.61 -2.24
CA ILE A 26 3.35 8.80 -1.37
C ILE A 26 4.78 9.38 -1.43
N PRO A 27 5.48 9.49 -0.29
CA PRO A 27 6.88 9.89 -0.25
C PRO A 27 7.81 8.87 -0.94
N PRO A 28 8.89 9.31 -1.64
CA PRO A 28 9.79 8.42 -2.36
C PRO A 28 10.42 7.29 -1.52
N GLU A 29 10.73 7.56 -0.25
CA GLU A 29 11.28 6.60 0.69
C GLU A 29 10.34 5.43 0.99
N LEU A 30 9.04 5.57 0.72
CA LEU A 30 8.03 4.52 0.90
C LEU A 30 7.72 3.76 -0.39
N TYR A 31 8.27 4.16 -1.54
CA TYR A 31 7.91 3.57 -2.84
C TYR A 31 8.15 2.07 -2.91
N GLN A 32 9.28 1.59 -2.41
CA GLN A 32 9.58 0.16 -2.41
C GLN A 32 8.53 -0.63 -1.63
N MET A 33 8.21 -0.20 -0.41
CA MET A 33 7.25 -0.89 0.46
C MET A 33 5.83 -0.86 -0.13
N VAL A 34 5.42 0.25 -0.75
CA VAL A 34 4.11 0.33 -1.41
C VAL A 34 4.09 -0.55 -2.67
N ALA A 35 5.16 -0.57 -3.47
CA ALA A 35 5.26 -1.41 -4.65
C ALA A 35 5.14 -2.91 -4.30
N GLU A 36 5.73 -3.34 -3.19
CA GLU A 36 5.57 -4.72 -2.68
C GLU A 36 4.11 -5.06 -2.35
N VAL A 37 3.37 -4.13 -1.73
CA VAL A 37 1.93 -4.31 -1.47
C VAL A 37 1.13 -4.37 -2.77
N LEU A 38 1.41 -3.50 -3.74
CA LEU A 38 0.75 -3.51 -5.04
C LEU A 38 1.02 -4.81 -5.79
N ALA A 39 2.27 -5.28 -5.80
CA ALA A 39 2.65 -6.54 -6.41
C ALA A 39 1.91 -7.73 -5.78
N TYR A 40 1.83 -7.77 -4.45
CA TYR A 40 1.07 -8.78 -3.73
C TYR A 40 -0.41 -8.78 -4.15
N VAL A 41 -1.07 -7.62 -4.12
CA VAL A 41 -2.49 -7.48 -4.51
C VAL A 41 -2.72 -7.92 -5.96
N TYR A 42 -1.81 -7.58 -6.88
CA TYR A 42 -1.97 -7.99 -8.28
C TYR A 42 -1.75 -9.49 -8.50
N SER A 43 -0.82 -10.12 -7.77
CA SER A 43 -0.61 -11.56 -7.85
C SER A 43 -1.83 -12.37 -7.38
N ILE A 44 -2.48 -11.96 -6.28
CA ILE A 44 -3.68 -12.66 -5.79
C ILE A 44 -4.90 -12.42 -6.70
N GLN A 45 -4.90 -11.31 -7.45
CA GLN A 45 -5.93 -11.00 -8.44
C GLN A 45 -5.69 -11.67 -9.80
N GLY A 46 -4.58 -12.40 -9.98
CA GLY A 46 -4.21 -13.02 -11.26
C GLY A 46 -3.97 -12.01 -12.38
N LYS A 47 -3.59 -10.77 -12.01
CA LYS A 47 -3.28 -9.68 -12.97
C LYS A 47 -1.80 -9.62 -13.34
N ILE A 48 -0.99 -10.47 -12.70
CA ILE A 48 0.42 -10.73 -12.99
C ILE A 48 0.55 -12.24 -13.17
#